data_AF-A0A829H572-F1
#
_entry.id   AF-A0A829H572-F1
#
_cell.length_a   1.000
_cell.length_b   1.000
_cell.length_c   1.000
_cell.angle_alpha   90.00
_cell.angle_beta   90.00
_cell.angle_gamma   90.00
#
_symmetry.space_group_name_H-M   'P 1'
#
loop_
_entity.id
_entity.type
_entity.pdbx_description
1 polymer ?
#
loop_
_entity_poly.entity_id
_entity_poly.type
_entity_poly.pdbx_seq_one_letter_code
_entity_poly.pdbx_strand_id
1 'polypeptide(L)'
;MHLEVIQHALGVVAAHHLVVDYLPTGIDSFSLLIREPRRQVSVQELTAEIAAACQPDKMEVTENVALIAMVSRKLRQRPAIAGKVLAYLDDNLLNVQLVSQTNDDINLLIGVHDLDYDKAVRVIYSSIHQNFQRPAPYIEGIA
;
A
#
# COMPACT_ATOMS: atom_id res chain seq x y z
N MET A 1 1.15 -23.53 -1.58
CA MET A 1 -0.10 -23.92 -2.27
C MET A 1 -0.93 -22.66 -2.48
N HIS A 2 -0.43 -21.70 -3.29
CA HIS A 2 -1.08 -20.39 -3.50
C HIS A 2 -1.01 -19.86 -4.95
N LEU A 3 -0.18 -20.47 -5.81
CA LEU A 3 0.09 -19.91 -7.14
C LEU A 3 -1.15 -19.91 -8.02
N GLU A 4 -1.92 -21.01 -8.03
CA GLU A 4 -3.15 -21.12 -8.83
C GLU A 4 -4.21 -20.10 -8.40
N VAL A 5 -4.42 -19.92 -7.09
CA VAL A 5 -5.37 -18.95 -6.56
C VAL A 5 -4.98 -17.52 -6.93
N ILE A 6 -3.69 -17.19 -6.84
CA ILE A 6 -3.17 -15.88 -7.27
C ILE A 6 -3.36 -15.70 -8.78
N GLN A 7 -3.08 -16.73 -9.59
CA GLN A 7 -3.31 -16.68 -11.04
C GLN A 7 -4.78 -16.45 -11.39
N HIS A 8 -5.71 -17.09 -10.69
CA HIS A 8 -7.14 -16.86 -10.88
C HIS A 8 -7.52 -15.42 -10.55
N ALA A 9 -7.09 -14.89 -9.41
CA ALA A 9 -7.35 -13.50 -9.02
C ALA A 9 -6.79 -12.52 -10.05
N LEU A 10 -5.53 -12.71 -10.46
CA LEU A 10 -4.90 -11.88 -11.49
C LEU A 10 -5.59 -11.99 -12.85
N GLY A 11 -6.12 -13.18 -13.20
CA GLY A 11 -6.90 -13.39 -14.41
C GLY A 11 -8.18 -12.55 -14.42
N VAL A 12 -8.92 -12.52 -13.31
CA VAL A 12 -10.10 -11.66 -13.15
C VAL A 12 -9.70 -10.19 -13.28
N VAL A 13 -8.69 -9.72 -12.54
CA VAL A 13 -8.24 -8.32 -12.59
C VAL A 13 -7.80 -7.92 -14.01
N ALA A 14 -7.09 -8.80 -14.73
CA ALA A 14 -6.66 -8.58 -16.10
C ALA A 14 -7.82 -8.52 -17.10
N ALA A 15 -8.88 -9.32 -16.90
CA ALA A 15 -10.08 -9.31 -17.74
C ALA A 15 -10.82 -7.96 -17.67
N HIS A 16 -10.72 -7.27 -16.52
CA HIS A 16 -11.24 -5.92 -16.32
C HIS A 16 -10.27 -4.80 -16.76
N HIS A 17 -9.13 -5.15 -17.36
CA HIS A 17 -8.08 -4.21 -17.76
C HIS A 17 -7.55 -3.31 -16.62
N LEU A 18 -7.58 -3.84 -15.40
CA LEU A 18 -7.08 -3.14 -14.21
C LEU A 18 -5.59 -3.45 -13.99
N VAL A 19 -4.92 -2.57 -13.24
CA VAL A 19 -3.49 -2.69 -12.93
C VAL A 19 -3.31 -3.08 -11.48
N VAL A 20 -2.52 -4.12 -11.22
CA VAL A 20 -2.07 -4.47 -9.87
C VAL A 20 -0.75 -3.76 -9.58
N ASP A 21 -0.78 -2.81 -8.65
CA ASP A 21 0.41 -2.05 -8.24
C ASP A 21 1.26 -2.80 -7.22
N TYR A 22 0.62 -3.62 -6.37
CA TYR A 22 1.29 -4.31 -5.30
C TYR A 22 0.59 -5.64 -4.94
N LEU A 23 1.37 -6.70 -4.76
CA LEU A 23 0.90 -8.05 -4.46
C LEU A 23 1.76 -8.67 -3.34
N PRO A 24 1.49 -8.36 -2.07
CA PRO A 24 2.13 -9.05 -0.96
C PRO A 24 1.49 -10.43 -0.77
N THR A 25 2.31 -11.41 -0.44
CA THR A 25 1.88 -12.76 -0.06
C THR A 25 2.26 -13.04 1.39
N GLY A 26 1.32 -13.53 2.18
CA GLY A 26 1.54 -14.15 3.48
C GLY A 26 1.79 -15.65 3.37
N ILE A 27 1.76 -16.33 4.53
CA ILE A 27 1.85 -17.80 4.57
C ILE A 27 0.63 -18.42 3.90
N ASP A 28 -0.58 -17.96 4.29
CA ASP A 28 -1.87 -18.50 3.83
C ASP A 28 -2.79 -17.42 3.21
N SER A 29 -2.23 -16.27 2.86
CA SER A 29 -3.01 -15.13 2.36
C SER A 29 -2.26 -14.38 1.27
N PHE A 30 -2.99 -13.58 0.50
CA PHE A 30 -2.39 -12.57 -0.37
C PHE A 30 -3.28 -11.32 -0.36
N SER A 31 -2.72 -10.20 -0.77
CA SER A 31 -3.48 -8.99 -1.02
C SER A 31 -3.20 -8.49 -2.43
N LEU A 32 -4.16 -7.78 -3.00
CA LEU A 32 -4.00 -7.10 -4.28
C LEU A 32 -4.29 -5.63 -4.05
N LEU A 33 -3.33 -4.79 -4.39
CA LEU A 33 -3.55 -3.36 -4.51
C LEU A 33 -3.80 -3.06 -5.97
N ILE A 34 -5.05 -2.68 -6.27
CA ILE A 34 -5.53 -2.51 -7.64
C ILE A 34 -5.76 -1.03 -7.88
N ARG A 35 -5.16 -0.50 -8.95
CA ARG A 35 -5.43 0.86 -9.41
C ARG A 35 -6.49 0.85 -10.48
N GLU A 36 -7.53 1.65 -10.24
CA GLU A 36 -8.60 1.85 -11.18
C GLU A 36 -8.69 3.34 -11.59
N PRO A 37 -8.02 3.75 -12.67
CA PRO A 37 -7.94 5.17 -13.03
C PRO A 37 -9.26 5.74 -13.57
N ARG A 38 -10.24 4.89 -13.91
CA ARG A 38 -11.46 5.30 -14.61
C ARG A 38 -12.75 5.13 -13.81
N ARG A 39 -12.73 4.45 -12.65
CA ARG A 39 -13.91 4.10 -11.84
C ARG A 39 -15.08 3.56 -12.68
N GLN A 40 -14.78 2.66 -13.61
CA GLN A 40 -15.73 2.07 -14.55
C GLN A 40 -16.19 0.66 -14.13
N VAL A 41 -15.43 0.01 -13.24
CA VAL A 41 -15.67 -1.32 -12.73
C VAL A 41 -16.29 -1.18 -11.34
N SER A 42 -17.40 -1.88 -11.11
CA SER A 42 -17.99 -1.93 -9.79
C SER A 42 -17.09 -2.75 -8.87
N VAL A 43 -16.68 -2.18 -7.73
CA VAL A 43 -15.93 -2.89 -6.70
C VAL A 43 -16.68 -4.15 -6.26
N GLN A 44 -18.01 -4.10 -6.17
CA GLN A 44 -18.84 -5.25 -5.80
C GLN A 44 -18.78 -6.37 -6.83
N GLU A 45 -18.82 -6.02 -8.13
CA GLU A 45 -18.74 -7.00 -9.22
C GLU A 45 -17.35 -7.66 -9.26
N LEU A 46 -16.29 -6.85 -9.23
CA LEU A 46 -14.91 -7.34 -9.20
C LEU A 46 -14.66 -8.26 -8.00
N THR A 47 -15.15 -7.85 -6.83
CA THR A 47 -15.04 -8.61 -5.58
C THR A 47 -15.78 -9.94 -5.67
N ALA A 48 -16.99 -9.95 -6.24
CA ALA A 48 -17.77 -11.17 -6.43
C ALA A 48 -17.08 -12.15 -7.40
N GLU A 49 -16.52 -11.65 -8.51
CA GLU A 49 -15.80 -12.46 -9.49
C GLU A 49 -14.51 -13.05 -8.91
N ILE A 50 -13.73 -12.27 -8.17
CA ILE A 50 -12.54 -12.77 -7.48
C ILE A 50 -12.92 -13.83 -6.45
N ALA A 51 -13.98 -13.60 -5.65
CA ALA A 51 -14.46 -14.59 -4.69
C ALA A 51 -14.89 -15.90 -5.36
N ALA A 52 -15.59 -15.82 -6.50
CA ALA A 52 -16.02 -16.99 -7.25
C ALA A 52 -14.82 -17.78 -7.82
N ALA A 53 -13.79 -17.08 -8.31
CA ALA A 53 -12.61 -17.68 -8.91
C ALA A 53 -11.62 -18.27 -7.88
N CYS A 54 -11.55 -17.67 -6.69
CA CYS A 54 -10.56 -18.02 -5.66
C CYS A 54 -11.13 -18.82 -4.49
N GLN A 55 -12.45 -18.74 -4.25
CA GLN A 55 -13.15 -19.38 -3.12
C GLN A 55 -12.45 -19.20 -1.76
N PRO A 56 -12.09 -17.97 -1.35
CA PRO A 56 -11.35 -17.75 -0.12
C PRO A 56 -12.22 -17.98 1.13
N ASP A 57 -11.61 -18.44 2.23
CA ASP A 57 -12.29 -18.53 3.52
C ASP A 57 -12.74 -17.15 4.04
N LYS A 58 -11.94 -16.12 3.75
CA LYS A 58 -12.21 -14.73 4.11
C LYS A 58 -11.68 -13.80 3.03
N MET A 59 -12.45 -12.76 2.73
CA MET A 59 -12.05 -11.69 1.84
C MET A 59 -12.46 -10.35 2.44
N GLU A 60 -11.54 -9.39 2.43
CA GLU A 60 -11.75 -8.02 2.87
C GLU A 60 -11.39 -7.07 1.72
N VAL A 61 -12.16 -6.02 1.57
CA VAL A 61 -11.95 -5.01 0.54
C VAL A 61 -11.88 -3.65 1.21
N THR A 62 -10.83 -2.90 0.87
CA THR A 62 -10.66 -1.52 1.32
C THR A 62 -10.60 -0.64 0.10
N GLU A 63 -11.52 0.32 0.01
CA GLU A 63 -11.59 1.31 -1.05
C GLU A 63 -10.91 2.62 -0.64
N ASN A 64 -10.61 3.47 -1.62
CA ASN A 64 -10.03 4.80 -1.41
C ASN A 64 -8.71 4.76 -0.64
N VAL A 65 -7.78 3.91 -1.08
CA VAL A 65 -6.42 3.84 -0.54
C VAL A 65 -5.53 4.79 -1.33
N ALA A 66 -4.88 5.72 -0.65
CA ALA A 66 -3.81 6.54 -1.20
C ALA A 66 -2.45 5.99 -0.77
N LEU A 67 -1.50 6.00 -1.70
CA LEU A 67 -0.15 5.49 -1.48
C LEU A 67 0.86 6.63 -1.33
N ILE A 68 1.69 6.51 -0.30
CA ILE A 68 2.79 7.40 -0.02
C ILE A 68 4.08 6.59 -0.14
N ALA A 69 4.87 6.88 -1.17
CA ALA A 69 6.19 6.30 -1.35
C ALA A 69 7.25 7.23 -0.73
N MET A 70 8.00 6.72 0.24
CA MET A 70 9.12 7.41 0.85
C MET A 70 10.43 6.84 0.33
N VAL A 71 11.18 7.66 -0.43
CA VAL A 71 12.43 7.22 -1.05
C VAL A 71 13.63 7.93 -0.43
N SER A 72 14.58 7.18 0.12
CA SER A 72 15.86 7.74 0.59
C SER A 72 16.99 6.73 0.71
N ARG A 73 18.16 7.12 0.18
CA ARG A 73 19.43 6.37 0.28
C ARG A 73 19.97 6.26 1.71
N LYS A 74 19.49 7.11 2.63
CA LYS A 74 19.89 7.11 4.04
C LYS A 74 18.98 6.23 4.92
N LEU A 75 17.92 5.64 4.37
CA LEU A 75 17.02 4.74 5.12
C LEU A 75 17.76 3.45 5.55
N ARG A 76 18.58 2.86 4.66
CA ARG A 76 19.54 1.77 4.97
C ARG A 76 20.39 1.98 6.23
N GLN A 77 20.75 3.23 6.53
CA GLN A 77 21.66 3.55 7.63
C GLN A 77 20.95 3.61 8.99
N ARG A 78 19.62 3.45 9.02
CA ARG A 78 18.82 3.55 10.24
C ARG A 78 17.98 2.29 10.43
N PRO A 79 18.32 1.44 11.42
CA PRO A 79 17.47 0.30 11.73
C PRO A 79 16.06 0.79 12.10
N ALA A 80 15.05 0.18 11.48
CA ALA A 80 13.62 0.36 11.79
C ALA A 80 13.00 1.76 11.54
N ILE A 81 13.35 2.44 10.44
CA ILE A 81 12.68 3.70 10.07
C ILE A 81 11.16 3.55 9.87
N ALA A 82 10.70 2.41 9.35
CA ALA A 82 9.27 2.11 9.21
C ALA A 82 8.56 2.19 10.56
N GLY A 83 9.13 1.61 11.62
CA GLY A 83 8.54 1.66 12.97
C GLY A 83 8.38 3.09 13.49
N LYS A 84 9.33 3.99 13.21
CA LYS A 84 9.21 5.41 13.60
C LYS A 84 8.10 6.11 12.82
N VAL A 85 8.05 5.91 11.51
CA VAL A 85 6.99 6.48 10.66
C VAL A 85 5.62 6.05 11.16
N LEU A 86 5.46 4.76 11.48
CA LEU A 86 4.21 4.24 12.02
C LEU A 86 3.84 4.87 13.37
N ALA A 87 4.79 5.05 14.28
CA ALA A 87 4.54 5.74 15.54
C ALA A 87 4.03 7.18 15.31
N TYR A 88 4.64 7.94 14.39
CA TYR A 88 4.20 9.30 14.08
C TYR A 88 2.79 9.34 13.46
N LEU A 89 2.44 8.37 12.62
CA LEU A 89 1.11 8.27 12.04
C LEU A 89 0.07 7.92 13.12
N ASP A 90 0.38 6.98 14.01
CA ASP A 90 -0.47 6.58 15.14
C ASP A 90 -0.71 7.74 16.13
N ASP A 91 0.34 8.48 16.51
CA ASP A 91 0.24 9.69 17.36
C ASP A 91 -0.71 10.75 16.78
N ASN A 92 -0.92 10.74 15.46
CA ASN A 92 -1.80 11.66 14.75
C ASN A 92 -3.15 11.03 14.36
N LEU A 93 -3.46 9.84 14.88
CA LEU A 93 -4.71 9.09 14.60
C LEU A 93 -4.92 8.85 13.09
N LEU A 94 -3.83 8.54 12.38
CA LEU A 94 -3.88 8.17 10.96
C LEU A 94 -3.90 6.65 10.83
N ASN A 95 -4.98 6.12 10.28
CA ASN A 95 -5.10 4.68 10.06
C ASN A 95 -4.19 4.23 8.90
N VAL A 96 -3.26 3.32 9.19
CA VAL A 96 -2.36 2.75 8.19
C VAL A 96 -2.93 1.42 7.71
N GLN A 97 -3.23 1.36 6.42
CA GLN A 97 -3.86 0.20 5.77
C GLN A 97 -2.81 -0.73 5.13
N LEU A 98 -1.65 -0.17 4.76
CA LEU A 98 -0.58 -0.91 4.11
C LEU A 98 0.77 -0.38 4.59
N VAL A 99 1.70 -1.30 4.86
CA VAL A 99 3.11 -0.99 5.05
C VAL A 99 3.91 -1.98 4.21
N SER A 100 4.75 -1.47 3.32
CA SER A 100 5.68 -2.29 2.56
C SER A 100 7.07 -1.68 2.55
N GLN A 101 8.04 -2.48 3.00
CA GLN A 101 9.46 -2.14 2.95
C GLN A 101 10.15 -3.21 2.09
N THR A 102 10.78 -2.77 1.00
CA THR A 102 11.59 -3.69 0.18
C THR A 102 12.98 -3.83 0.78
N ASN A 103 13.61 -4.99 0.61
CA ASN A 103 14.91 -5.38 1.20
C ASN A 103 16.07 -4.44 0.84
N ASP A 104 15.89 -3.57 -0.16
CA ASP A 104 16.85 -2.54 -0.49
C ASP A 104 16.80 -1.33 0.45
N ASP A 105 15.88 -1.28 1.43
CA ASP A 105 15.77 -0.26 2.48
C ASP A 105 15.90 1.16 1.95
N ILE A 106 15.46 1.39 0.71
CA ILE A 106 15.47 2.70 0.03
C ILE A 106 14.04 3.19 -0.16
N ASN A 107 13.04 2.31 -0.15
CA ASN A 107 11.64 2.64 -0.38
C ASN A 107 10.75 2.07 0.73
N LEU A 108 9.96 2.94 1.36
CA LEU A 108 8.89 2.57 2.29
C LEU A 108 7.57 3.05 1.67
N LEU A 109 6.67 2.12 1.40
CA LEU A 109 5.33 2.39 0.92
C LEU A 109 4.36 2.34 2.10
N ILE A 110 3.59 3.41 2.26
CA ILE A 110 2.54 3.53 3.27
C ILE A 110 1.20 3.75 2.55
N GLY A 111 0.21 2.91 2.85
CA GLY A 111 -1.17 3.09 2.42
C GLY A 111 -1.99 3.72 3.52
N VAL A 112 -2.69 4.80 3.21
CA VAL A 112 -3.65 5.49 4.09
C VAL A 112 -4.97 5.68 3.36
N HIS A 113 -6.02 6.05 4.08
CA HIS A 113 -7.25 6.48 3.43
C HIS A 113 -7.00 7.75 2.59
N ASP A 114 -7.64 7.87 1.43
CA ASP A 114 -7.43 8.98 0.48
C ASP A 114 -7.66 10.35 1.13
N LEU A 115 -8.72 10.48 1.93
CA LEU A 115 -9.02 11.69 2.70
C LEU A 115 -7.93 12.08 3.72
N ASP A 116 -7.12 11.11 4.15
CA ASP A 116 -6.03 11.32 5.12
C ASP A 116 -4.68 11.56 4.45
N TYR A 117 -4.57 11.41 3.13
CA TYR A 117 -3.33 11.51 2.36
C TYR A 117 -2.54 12.79 2.71
N ASP A 118 -3.20 13.94 2.61
CA ASP A 118 -2.60 15.25 2.84
C ASP A 118 -2.07 15.42 4.27
N LYS A 119 -2.76 14.82 5.24
CA LYS A 119 -2.37 14.86 6.65
C LYS A 119 -1.19 13.91 6.89
N ALA A 120 -1.25 12.71 6.32
CA ALA A 120 -0.19 11.71 6.41
C ALA A 120 1.13 12.20 5.80
N VAL A 121 1.09 12.81 4.61
CA VAL A 121 2.27 13.42 3.98
C VAL A 121 2.90 14.49 4.89
N ARG A 122 2.09 15.38 5.48
CA ARG A 122 2.57 16.42 6.41
C ARG A 122 3.21 15.83 7.67
N VAL A 123 2.61 14.81 8.26
CA VAL A 123 3.13 14.12 9.45
C VAL A 123 4.47 13.42 9.13
N ILE A 124 4.53 12.69 8.02
CA ILE A 124 5.75 12.03 7.55
C ILE A 124 6.87 13.05 7.28
N TYR A 125 6.56 14.15 6.60
CA TYR A 125 7.57 15.15 6.25
C TYR A 125 8.12 15.89 7.48
N SER A 126 7.24 16.28 8.41
CA SER A 126 7.61 17.01 9.62
C SER A 126 8.44 16.15 10.59
N SER A 127 8.04 14.90 10.79
CA SER A 127 8.75 13.95 11.67
C SER A 127 10.16 13.63 11.18
N ILE A 128 10.35 13.59 9.87
CA ILE A 128 11.66 13.37 9.25
C ILE A 128 12.50 14.64 9.31
N HIS A 129 11.95 15.83 9.03
CA HIS A 129 12.74 17.06 9.15
C HIS A 129 13.31 17.31 10.54
N GLN A 130 12.57 16.95 11.59
CA GLN A 130 13.05 17.06 12.98
C GLN A 130 14.25 16.14 13.27
N ASN A 131 14.42 15.05 12.51
CA ASN A 131 15.46 14.03 12.70
C ASN A 131 16.55 13.99 11.61
N PHE A 132 16.46 14.84 10.59
CA PHE A 132 17.35 14.85 9.42
C PHE A 132 17.86 16.27 9.13
N GLN A 133 19.11 16.58 9.52
CA GLN A 133 19.84 17.73 8.98
C GLN A 133 20.15 17.48 7.48
N ARG A 134 19.24 17.95 6.61
CA ARG A 134 19.26 18.12 5.12
C ARG A 134 19.97 17.08 4.19
N PRO A 135 19.44 16.83 2.97
CA PRO A 135 18.13 17.22 2.44
C PRO A 135 17.06 16.14 2.69
N ALA A 136 15.80 16.54 2.55
CA ALA A 136 14.59 15.76 2.77
C ALA A 136 14.48 14.53 1.84
N PRO A 137 13.81 13.44 2.26
CA PRO A 137 13.44 12.36 1.35
C PRO A 137 12.47 12.87 0.28
N TYR A 138 12.57 12.26 -0.90
CA TYR A 138 11.66 12.50 -2.00
C TYR A 138 10.36 11.72 -1.74
N ILE A 139 9.23 12.40 -1.82
CA ILE A 139 7.90 11.82 -1.67
C ILE A 139 7.24 11.90 -3.04
N GLU A 140 6.98 10.75 -3.64
CA GLU A 140 6.18 10.63 -4.86
C GLU A 140 4.79 10.13 -4.46
N GLY A 141 3.76 10.90 -4.83
CA GLY A 141 2.38 10.43 -4.78
C GLY A 141 2.14 9.53 -5.98
N ILE A 142 1.84 8.26 -5.73
CA ILE A 142 1.30 7.38 -6.76
C ILE A 142 -0.21 7.46 -6.62
N ALA A 143 -0.81 8.40 -7.38
CA ALA A 143 -2.25 8.46 -7.60
C ALA A 143 -2.69 7.49 -8.71
#